data_AF-A0A960UQ54-F1
#
_entry.id   AF-A0A960UQ54-F1
#
_cell.length_a   1.000
_cell.length_b   1.000
_cell.length_c   1.000
_cell.angle_alpha   90.00
_cell.angle_beta   90.00
_cell.angle_gamma   90.00
#
_symmetry.space_group_name_H-M   'P 1'
#
loop_
_entity.id
_entity.type
_entity.pdbx_description
1 polymer ?
#
loop_
_entity_poly.entity_id
_entity_poly.type
_entity_poly.pdbx_seq_one_letter_code
_entity_poly.pdbx_strand_id
1 'polypeptide(L)'
;MNRGSLTVVGLALLLMGCSVLGDRDFRTPPRAKNGLIDLSQWNFQTDGAVPLQGQWAFYWKKLLSTAEIGSPDANSRYIDLPSRWGSAILADGSHPEPTGYATFVLEFRGLSSDEMHHLALRLKDALTAYELSVVSDGREYPIMKNGVVGPDANSSIPQHLPQIRSIPSSVSSGYFVLRVSNFHDGVGGPIYPIVLGTEHSLLMDARARRSTDFLILGVLLIMALYHLGLFSQRTSDRSALWFALFNAVIALRMLLTEKYIQEAFPVPDVT
;
A
#
# COMPACT_ATOMS: atom_id res chain seq x y z
N MET A 1 28.75 -35.28 19.17
CA MET A 1 28.25 -33.89 19.13
C MET A 1 26.93 -33.84 19.88
N ASN A 2 26.89 -33.16 21.03
CA ASN A 2 25.82 -33.32 22.02
C ASN A 2 24.56 -32.57 21.59
N ARG A 3 23.38 -33.20 21.63
CA ARG A 3 22.09 -32.62 21.21
C ARG A 3 21.78 -31.28 21.89
N GLY A 4 22.27 -31.05 23.11
CA GLY A 4 22.14 -29.79 23.84
C GLY A 4 22.96 -28.62 23.27
N SER A 5 24.03 -28.89 22.51
CA SER A 5 24.87 -27.83 21.94
C SER A 5 24.24 -27.21 20.69
N LEU A 6 23.45 -27.97 19.92
CA LEU A 6 22.74 -27.47 18.74
C LEU A 6 21.51 -26.62 19.11
N THR A 7 20.80 -26.98 20.19
CA THR A 7 19.66 -26.19 20.68
C THR A 7 20.09 -24.85 21.27
N VAL A 8 21.23 -24.80 21.98
CA VAL A 8 21.78 -23.56 22.53
C VAL A 8 22.28 -22.61 21.44
N VAL A 9 22.92 -23.13 20.39
CA VAL A 9 23.35 -22.32 19.24
C VAL A 9 22.14 -21.81 18.44
N GLY A 10 21.10 -22.63 18.25
CA GLY A 10 19.85 -22.20 17.61
C GLY A 10 19.12 -21.10 18.38
N LEU A 11 19.09 -21.18 19.71
CA LEU A 11 18.47 -20.17 20.58
C LEU A 11 19.29 -18.88 20.62
N ALA A 12 20.63 -18.97 20.62
CA ALA A 12 21.52 -17.82 20.59
C ALA A 12 21.44 -17.04 19.26
N LEU A 13 21.28 -17.74 18.12
CA LEU A 13 21.05 -17.10 16.82
C LEU A 13 19.68 -16.41 16.73
N LEU A 14 18.65 -16.98 17.37
CA LEU A 14 17.32 -16.36 17.50
C LEU A 14 17.34 -15.09 18.36
N LEU A 15 18.15 -15.08 19.44
CA LEU A 15 18.25 -13.94 20.36
C LEU A 15 19.17 -12.82 19.83
N MET A 16 20.25 -13.15 19.10
CA MET A 16 21.12 -12.15 18.47
C MET A 16 20.45 -11.39 17.31
N GLY A 17 19.40 -11.97 16.71
CA GLY A 17 18.58 -11.28 15.70
C GLY A 17 17.73 -10.13 16.26
N CYS A 18 17.46 -10.11 17.58
CA CYS A 18 16.63 -9.08 18.20
C CYS A 18 17.41 -7.86 18.70
N SER A 19 18.73 -7.94 18.87
CA SER A 19 19.53 -6.88 19.52
C SER A 19 20.09 -5.80 18.58
N VAL A 20 19.78 -5.85 17.28
CA VAL A 20 20.29 -4.88 16.27
C VAL A 20 19.25 -3.81 15.90
N LEU A 21 18.12 -3.74 16.61
CA LEU A 21 17.21 -2.61 16.51
C LEU A 21 17.67 -1.55 17.51
N GLY A 22 18.61 -0.71 17.06
CA GLY A 22 19.01 0.49 17.77
C GLY A 22 17.79 1.33 18.13
N ASP A 23 17.81 1.85 19.35
CA ASP A 23 16.81 2.73 19.96
C ASP A 23 16.72 4.03 19.13
N ARG A 24 15.94 3.98 18.05
CA ARG A 24 15.48 5.18 17.36
C ARG A 24 14.22 5.60 18.10
N ASP A 25 14.21 6.81 18.66
CA ASP A 25 12.98 7.46 19.10
C ASP A 25 12.03 7.58 17.91
N PHE A 26 11.19 6.56 17.72
CA PHE A 26 10.20 6.55 16.65
C PHE A 26 9.13 7.58 17.00
N ARG A 27 9.27 8.80 16.46
CA ARG A 27 8.18 9.78 16.46
C ARG A 27 6.95 9.15 15.82
N THR A 28 5.80 9.36 16.45
CA THR A 28 4.53 8.89 15.90
C THR A 28 4.15 9.76 14.70
N PRO A 29 3.93 9.19 13.50
CA PRO A 29 3.54 9.97 12.34
C PRO A 29 2.24 10.77 12.56
N PRO A 30 2.12 11.98 12.00
CA PRO A 30 0.89 12.74 12.06
C PRO A 30 -0.25 11.96 11.39
N ARG A 31 -1.45 12.12 11.93
CA ARG A 31 -2.68 11.51 11.40
C ARG A 31 -3.64 12.60 10.95
N ALA A 32 -4.30 12.37 9.83
CA ALA A 32 -5.35 13.23 9.30
C ALA A 32 -6.54 13.30 10.26
N LYS A 33 -7.04 14.52 10.50
CA LYS A 33 -8.22 14.79 11.33
C LYS A 33 -9.10 15.79 10.60
N ASN A 34 -10.39 15.51 10.48
CA ASN A 34 -11.35 16.36 9.77
C ASN A 34 -10.87 16.77 8.35
N GLY A 35 -10.23 15.86 7.62
CA GLY A 35 -9.75 16.13 6.25
C GLY A 35 -8.49 16.97 6.15
N LEU A 36 -7.78 17.24 7.26
CA LEU A 36 -6.51 17.97 7.28
C LEU A 36 -5.40 17.11 7.90
N ILE A 37 -4.23 17.10 7.27
CA ILE A 37 -2.98 16.64 7.86
C ILE A 37 -1.96 17.78 7.93
N ASP A 38 -1.39 18.00 9.12
CA ASP A 38 -0.34 18.99 9.34
C ASP A 38 1.03 18.29 9.35
N LEU A 39 1.88 18.64 8.40
CA LEU A 39 3.21 18.06 8.21
C LEU A 39 4.33 19.02 8.63
N SER A 40 4.00 20.20 9.16
CA SER A 40 4.96 21.27 9.47
C SER A 40 6.04 20.93 10.51
N GLN A 41 5.82 19.89 11.32
CA GLN A 41 6.75 19.46 12.39
C GLN A 41 7.43 18.13 12.06
N TRP A 42 7.23 17.61 10.85
CA TRP A 42 7.72 16.30 10.44
C TRP A 42 8.91 16.42 9.50
N ASN A 43 10.03 15.77 9.83
CA ASN A 43 11.20 15.76 8.97
C ASN A 43 11.33 14.39 8.26
N PHE A 44 11.07 14.33 6.96
CA PHE A 44 11.05 13.06 6.21
C PHE A 44 12.40 12.36 6.09
N GLN A 45 13.51 13.08 6.30
CA GLN A 45 14.86 12.52 6.27
C GLN A 45 15.23 11.82 7.58
N THR A 46 14.73 12.30 8.71
CA THR A 46 15.08 11.80 10.06
C THR A 46 13.95 11.00 10.71
N ASP A 47 12.71 11.50 10.61
CA ASP A 47 11.51 10.87 11.19
C ASP A 47 10.92 9.78 10.26
N GLY A 48 11.23 9.85 8.95
CA GLY A 48 10.87 8.83 7.96
C GLY A 48 9.55 9.08 7.24
N ALA A 49 8.98 8.01 6.66
CA ALA A 49 7.77 8.10 5.84
C ALA A 49 6.49 8.20 6.70
N VAL A 50 5.54 9.01 6.23
CA VAL A 50 4.23 9.24 6.86
C VAL A 50 3.14 8.49 6.09
N PRO A 51 2.49 7.50 6.72
CA PRO A 51 1.21 7.00 6.24
C PRO A 51 0.17 8.11 6.35
N LEU A 52 -0.48 8.50 5.25
CA LEU A 52 -1.53 9.53 5.22
C LEU A 52 -2.86 8.99 5.79
N GLN A 53 -2.79 8.41 6.99
CA GLN A 53 -3.89 7.74 7.67
C GLN A 53 -4.75 8.71 8.46
N GLY A 54 -6.01 8.34 8.68
CA GLY A 54 -6.98 9.10 9.45
C GLY A 54 -8.12 9.58 8.57
N GLN A 55 -8.76 10.67 8.98
CA GLN A 55 -10.02 11.12 8.40
C GLN A 55 -9.82 11.92 7.11
N TRP A 56 -10.32 11.36 6.00
CA TRP A 56 -10.39 12.02 4.69
C TRP A 56 -11.82 12.44 4.40
N ALA A 57 -12.00 13.57 3.71
CA ALA A 57 -13.31 13.93 3.17
C ALA A 57 -13.70 12.92 2.08
N PHE A 58 -14.93 12.43 2.12
CA PHE A 58 -15.44 11.32 1.33
C PHE A 58 -16.70 11.73 0.61
N TYR A 59 -16.69 11.52 -0.71
CA TYR A 59 -17.75 11.89 -1.63
C TYR A 59 -18.19 10.64 -2.39
N TRP A 60 -19.26 10.01 -1.91
CA TRP A 60 -19.82 8.80 -2.52
C TRP A 60 -20.53 9.11 -3.84
N LYS A 61 -20.34 8.26 -4.85
CA LYS A 61 -20.89 8.42 -6.21
C LYS A 61 -20.63 9.79 -6.83
N LYS A 62 -19.48 10.38 -6.51
CA LYS A 62 -19.02 11.64 -7.08
C LYS A 62 -17.54 11.57 -7.44
N LEU A 63 -17.22 11.82 -8.70
CA LEU A 63 -15.86 12.04 -9.19
C LEU A 63 -15.65 13.55 -9.29
N LEU A 64 -15.04 14.14 -8.25
CA LEU A 64 -14.89 15.60 -8.18
C LEU A 64 -14.01 16.11 -9.32
N SER A 65 -14.43 17.18 -9.95
CA SER A 65 -13.58 17.98 -10.83
C SER A 65 -12.62 18.86 -10.03
N THR A 66 -11.56 19.37 -10.66
CA THR A 66 -10.58 20.24 -10.00
C THR A 66 -11.22 21.46 -9.32
N ALA A 67 -12.27 22.02 -9.93
CA ALA A 67 -12.97 23.21 -9.45
C ALA A 67 -13.81 22.96 -8.19
N GLU A 68 -14.20 21.72 -7.92
CA GLU A 68 -15.01 21.36 -6.75
C GLU A 68 -14.16 21.05 -5.49
N ILE A 69 -12.85 20.87 -5.66
CA ILE A 69 -11.94 20.51 -4.55
C ILE A 69 -11.81 21.69 -3.60
N GLY A 70 -11.91 21.42 -2.29
CA GLY A 70 -11.87 22.44 -1.23
C GLY A 70 -13.18 23.22 -1.07
N SER A 71 -14.18 22.99 -1.92
CA SER A 71 -15.51 23.58 -1.75
C SER A 71 -16.33 22.79 -0.73
N PRO A 72 -17.09 23.47 0.17
CA PRO A 72 -18.00 22.78 1.07
C PRO A 72 -19.07 21.99 0.32
N ASP A 73 -19.28 20.75 0.73
CA ASP A 73 -20.37 19.90 0.22
C ASP A 73 -21.13 19.32 1.41
N ALA A 74 -22.42 19.62 1.50
CA ALA A 74 -23.28 19.18 2.61
C ALA A 74 -23.40 17.64 2.70
N ASN A 75 -23.15 16.94 1.59
CA ASN A 75 -23.20 15.49 1.52
C ASN A 75 -21.83 14.83 1.75
N SER A 76 -20.76 15.61 1.83
CA SER A 76 -19.45 15.07 2.19
C SER A 76 -19.45 14.54 3.61
N ARG A 77 -18.76 13.43 3.84
CA ARG A 77 -18.54 12.84 5.16
C ARG A 77 -17.06 12.63 5.39
N TYR A 78 -16.65 12.36 6.62
CA TYR A 78 -15.28 11.95 6.89
C TYR A 78 -15.24 10.44 7.08
N ILE A 79 -14.25 9.80 6.47
CA ILE A 79 -13.97 8.37 6.63
C ILE A 79 -12.51 8.18 7.00
N ASP A 80 -12.23 7.27 7.92
CA ASP A 80 -10.86 6.88 8.23
C ASP A 80 -10.29 6.02 7.10
N LEU A 81 -9.14 6.42 6.55
CA LEU A 81 -8.36 5.64 5.60
C LEU A 81 -7.08 5.10 6.24
N PRO A 82 -6.60 3.92 5.80
CA PRO A 82 -7.25 3.00 4.86
C PRO A 82 -8.47 2.31 5.49
N SER A 83 -9.53 2.11 4.70
CA SER A 83 -10.71 1.36 5.13
C SER A 83 -11.52 0.89 3.93
N ARG A 84 -12.40 -0.10 4.19
CA ARG A 84 -13.47 -0.45 3.26
C ARG A 84 -14.50 0.67 3.30
N TRP A 85 -14.89 1.23 2.16
CA TRP A 85 -15.86 2.34 2.15
C TRP A 85 -17.24 1.92 2.65
N GLY A 86 -17.56 0.63 2.68
CA GLY A 86 -18.82 0.12 3.23
C GLY A 86 -18.96 0.34 4.74
N SER A 87 -17.88 0.69 5.43
CA SER A 87 -17.92 1.10 6.84
C SER A 87 -18.36 2.57 7.03
N ALA A 88 -18.38 3.38 5.97
CA ALA A 88 -18.81 4.77 6.05
C ALA A 88 -20.33 4.87 6.23
N ILE A 89 -20.77 5.95 6.86
CA ILE A 89 -22.18 6.34 6.94
C ILE A 89 -22.39 7.53 6.01
N LEU A 90 -23.33 7.39 5.07
CA LEU A 90 -23.67 8.40 4.09
C LEU A 90 -24.56 9.50 4.68
N ALA A 91 -24.82 10.53 3.87
CA ALA A 91 -25.59 11.69 4.33
C ALA A 91 -27.04 11.34 4.70
N ASP A 92 -27.61 10.32 4.06
CA ASP A 92 -28.94 9.78 4.31
C ASP A 92 -28.96 8.68 5.40
N GLY A 93 -27.81 8.41 6.04
CA GLY A 93 -27.66 7.37 7.06
C GLY A 93 -27.45 5.95 6.52
N SER A 94 -27.43 5.75 5.20
CA SER A 94 -27.16 4.46 4.57
C SER A 94 -25.65 4.16 4.50
N HIS A 95 -25.28 2.94 4.10
CA HIS A 95 -23.90 2.53 3.88
C HIS A 95 -23.61 2.41 2.37
N PRO A 96 -22.38 2.75 1.92
CA PRO A 96 -21.98 2.52 0.54
C PRO A 96 -22.01 1.03 0.17
N GLU A 97 -22.50 0.73 -1.02
CA GLU A 97 -22.37 -0.60 -1.62
C GLU A 97 -20.88 -0.92 -1.88
N PRO A 98 -20.48 -2.20 -1.89
CA PRO A 98 -19.10 -2.57 -2.23
C PRO A 98 -18.69 -2.10 -3.63
N THR A 99 -19.64 -2.07 -4.57
CA THR A 99 -19.47 -1.57 -5.92
C THR A 99 -19.91 -0.12 -6.05
N GLY A 100 -19.15 0.68 -6.78
CA GLY A 100 -19.44 2.09 -7.00
C GLY A 100 -18.16 2.88 -7.25
N TYR A 101 -18.24 4.19 -7.02
CA TYR A 101 -17.11 5.10 -7.20
C TYR A 101 -17.18 6.22 -6.18
N ALA A 102 -16.03 6.79 -5.84
CA ALA A 102 -15.92 7.84 -4.86
C ALA A 102 -14.69 8.71 -5.07
N THR A 103 -14.75 9.92 -4.51
CA THR A 103 -13.57 10.77 -4.33
C THR A 103 -13.25 10.89 -2.84
N PHE A 104 -11.97 10.78 -2.53
CA PHE A 104 -11.40 11.04 -1.20
C PHE A 104 -10.47 12.24 -1.29
N VAL A 105 -10.61 13.20 -0.37
CA VAL A 105 -9.83 14.43 -0.35
C VAL A 105 -9.17 14.61 1.02
N LEU A 106 -7.88 14.90 1.01
CA LEU A 106 -7.10 15.26 2.19
C LEU A 106 -6.34 16.55 1.93
N GLU A 107 -6.65 17.59 2.69
CA GLU A 107 -5.86 18.81 2.75
C GLU A 107 -4.54 18.54 3.48
N PHE A 108 -3.44 19.06 2.94
CA PHE A 108 -2.14 19.03 3.58
C PHE A 108 -1.48 20.40 3.59
N ARG A 109 -0.67 20.64 4.61
CA ARG A 109 0.11 21.86 4.78
C ARG A 109 1.43 21.60 5.48
N GLY A 110 2.31 22.59 5.43
CA GLY A 110 3.58 22.57 6.16
C GLY A 110 4.69 21.82 5.43
N LEU A 111 4.58 21.63 4.11
CA LEU A 111 5.68 21.16 3.29
C LEU A 111 6.43 22.35 2.71
N SER A 112 7.75 22.40 2.84
CA SER A 112 8.56 23.39 2.12
C SER A 112 8.82 22.94 0.68
N SER A 113 9.02 23.89 -0.24
CA SER A 113 9.37 23.59 -1.63
C SER A 113 10.64 22.74 -1.74
N ASP A 114 11.61 22.94 -0.84
CA ASP A 114 12.87 22.18 -0.80
C ASP A 114 12.65 20.72 -0.38
N GLU A 115 11.75 20.45 0.57
CA GLU A 115 11.41 19.07 0.95
C GLU A 115 10.71 18.33 -0.20
N MET A 116 9.82 19.02 -0.90
CA MET A 116 9.00 18.45 -1.97
C MET A 116 9.83 17.88 -3.13
N HIS A 117 11.02 18.43 -3.41
CA HIS A 117 11.93 17.93 -4.45
C HIS A 117 12.32 16.45 -4.29
N HIS A 118 12.18 15.90 -3.08
CA HIS A 118 12.57 14.53 -2.78
C HIS A 118 11.40 13.65 -2.35
N LEU A 119 10.18 14.19 -2.29
CA LEU A 119 9.01 13.45 -1.84
C LEU A 119 8.36 12.66 -2.97
N ALA A 120 7.93 11.46 -2.63
CA ALA A 120 7.11 10.61 -3.45
C ALA A 120 5.94 10.05 -2.65
N LEU A 121 4.89 9.69 -3.38
CA LEU A 121 3.77 8.93 -2.86
C LEU A 121 3.93 7.47 -3.26
N ARG A 122 3.70 6.59 -2.31
CA ARG A 122 3.55 5.16 -2.54
C ARG A 122 2.12 4.73 -2.29
N LEU A 123 1.53 4.04 -3.25
CA LEU A 123 0.27 3.32 -3.08
C LEU A 123 0.48 1.88 -3.54
N LYS A 124 0.20 0.92 -2.64
CA LYS A 124 0.40 -0.52 -2.94
C LYS A 124 -0.61 -1.00 -3.98
N ASP A 125 -1.88 -0.69 -3.77
CA ASP A 125 -2.99 -1.08 -4.62
C ASP A 125 -4.25 -0.32 -4.14
N ALA A 126 -5.27 -0.20 -4.98
CA ALA A 126 -6.63 0.14 -4.55
C ALA A 126 -7.66 -0.92 -4.98
N LEU A 127 -7.19 -2.14 -5.29
CA LEU A 127 -7.95 -3.31 -5.74
C LEU A 127 -8.65 -3.18 -7.09
N THR A 128 -8.96 -1.99 -7.57
CA THR A 128 -9.59 -1.79 -8.88
C THR A 128 -8.97 -0.61 -9.61
N ALA A 129 -9.75 0.41 -9.98
CA ALA A 129 -9.23 1.58 -10.67
C ALA A 129 -9.06 2.75 -9.70
N TYR A 130 -7.94 3.46 -9.81
CA TYR A 130 -7.75 4.71 -9.08
C TYR A 130 -6.97 5.75 -9.88
N GLU A 131 -7.20 7.00 -9.53
CA GLU A 131 -6.41 8.16 -9.94
C GLU A 131 -6.06 8.96 -8.68
N LEU A 132 -4.78 9.21 -8.46
CA LEU A 132 -4.30 10.06 -7.39
C LEU A 132 -3.61 11.29 -7.98
N SER A 133 -4.10 12.44 -7.58
CA SER A 133 -3.54 13.74 -7.96
C SER A 133 -3.29 14.61 -6.76
N VAL A 134 -2.46 15.64 -6.97
CA VAL A 134 -2.25 16.73 -6.05
C VAL A 134 -2.86 17.98 -6.66
N VAL A 135 -3.66 18.72 -5.90
CA VAL A 135 -4.26 19.97 -6.33
C VAL A 135 -3.74 21.12 -5.47
N SER A 136 -3.15 22.12 -6.11
CA SER A 136 -2.59 23.33 -5.49
C SER A 136 -2.90 24.54 -6.35
N ASP A 137 -3.31 25.65 -5.73
CA ASP A 137 -3.60 26.91 -6.42
C ASP A 137 -4.55 26.75 -7.62
N GLY A 138 -5.54 25.86 -7.50
CA GLY A 138 -6.53 25.56 -8.54
C GLY A 138 -6.00 24.74 -9.73
N ARG A 139 -4.76 24.25 -9.67
CA ARG A 139 -4.14 23.38 -10.69
C ARG A 139 -4.02 21.95 -10.19
N GLU A 140 -4.31 21.00 -11.08
CA GLU A 140 -4.23 19.57 -10.80
C GLU A 140 -2.95 18.96 -11.40
N TYR A 141 -2.23 18.22 -10.58
CA TYR A 141 -1.01 17.50 -10.92
C TYR A 141 -1.27 16.00 -10.79
N PRO A 142 -1.45 15.26 -11.90
CA PRO A 142 -1.65 13.82 -11.84
C PRO A 142 -0.36 13.13 -11.36
N ILE A 143 -0.46 12.34 -10.29
CA ILE A 143 0.72 11.66 -9.70
C ILE A 143 0.79 10.21 -10.17
N MET A 144 -0.32 9.49 -10.05
CA MET A 144 -0.40 8.07 -10.41
C MET A 144 -1.83 7.70 -10.84
N LYS A 145 -1.89 6.75 -11.76
CA LYS A 145 -3.12 6.17 -12.28
C LYS A 145 -2.95 4.67 -12.34
N ASN A 146 -3.99 3.93 -11.99
CA ASN A 146 -4.05 2.49 -12.08
C ASN A 146 -5.40 2.14 -12.67
N GLY A 147 -5.41 1.63 -13.90
CA GLY A 147 -6.62 1.35 -14.65
C GLY A 147 -7.31 2.63 -15.13
N VAL A 148 -8.61 2.56 -15.41
CA VAL A 148 -9.44 3.70 -15.81
C VAL A 148 -10.57 3.85 -14.79
N VAL A 149 -10.64 5.01 -14.14
CA VAL A 149 -11.72 5.33 -13.21
C VAL A 149 -12.96 5.72 -14.01
N GLY A 150 -14.10 5.14 -13.65
CA GLY A 150 -15.37 5.38 -14.33
C GLY A 150 -16.56 5.30 -13.38
N PRO A 151 -17.72 5.90 -13.75
CA PRO A 151 -18.94 5.84 -12.95
C PRO A 151 -19.70 4.51 -13.06
N ASP A 152 -19.27 3.58 -13.92
CA ASP A 152 -19.94 2.30 -14.17
C ASP A 152 -18.95 1.20 -14.62
N ALA A 153 -19.45 -0.03 -14.72
CA ALA A 153 -18.65 -1.20 -15.06
C ALA A 153 -18.10 -1.20 -16.51
N ASN A 154 -18.76 -0.51 -17.44
CA ASN A 154 -18.30 -0.45 -18.83
C ASN A 154 -17.21 0.61 -19.03
N SER A 155 -17.24 1.67 -18.22
CA SER A 155 -16.26 2.77 -18.26
C SER A 155 -15.09 2.60 -17.31
N SER A 156 -15.18 1.67 -16.34
CA SER A 156 -14.09 1.39 -15.40
C SER A 156 -13.27 0.18 -15.83
N ILE A 157 -11.94 0.34 -15.88
CA ILE A 157 -11.00 -0.74 -16.18
C ILE A 157 -10.14 -0.96 -14.95
N PRO A 158 -10.18 -2.12 -14.27
CA PRO A 158 -9.34 -2.38 -13.13
C PRO A 158 -7.90 -2.64 -13.59
N GLN A 159 -6.95 -2.21 -12.79
CA GLN A 159 -5.55 -2.61 -12.91
C GLN A 159 -5.01 -2.79 -11.50
N HIS A 160 -3.89 -3.46 -11.34
CA HIS A 160 -3.31 -3.59 -10.02
C HIS A 160 -1.79 -3.46 -10.02
N LEU A 161 -1.33 -2.21 -10.04
CA LEU A 161 0.09 -1.90 -10.11
C LEU A 161 0.51 -1.09 -8.87
N PRO A 162 1.39 -1.63 -8.00
CA PRO A 162 2.05 -0.82 -6.97
C PRO A 162 2.89 0.28 -7.62
N GLN A 163 2.75 1.50 -7.13
CA GLN A 163 3.43 2.66 -7.70
C GLN A 163 4.11 3.51 -6.62
N ILE A 164 5.30 4.00 -6.96
CA ILE A 164 6.01 5.07 -6.25
C ILE A 164 6.21 6.18 -7.28
N ARG A 165 5.70 7.38 -7.00
CA ARG A 165 5.75 8.52 -7.93
C ARG A 165 6.06 9.81 -7.18
N SER A 166 7.02 10.57 -7.70
CA SER A 166 7.47 11.83 -7.12
C SER A 166 6.40 12.91 -7.24
N ILE A 167 6.35 13.82 -6.27
CA ILE A 167 5.40 14.93 -6.25
C ILE A 167 6.09 16.17 -6.87
N PRO A 168 5.37 17.03 -7.61
CA PRO A 168 5.94 18.28 -8.09
C PRO A 168 6.47 19.16 -6.96
N SER A 169 7.69 19.67 -7.11
CA SER A 169 8.36 20.49 -6.09
C SER A 169 7.70 21.85 -5.82
N SER A 170 6.81 22.29 -6.69
CA SER A 170 6.11 23.57 -6.59
C SER A 170 4.95 23.57 -5.60
N VAL A 171 4.64 22.46 -4.93
CA VAL A 171 3.44 22.34 -4.08
C VAL A 171 3.79 22.30 -2.59
N SER A 172 3.59 23.40 -1.87
CA SER A 172 3.84 23.47 -0.41
C SER A 172 2.60 23.16 0.45
N SER A 173 1.42 23.34 -0.12
CA SER A 173 0.12 23.06 0.49
C SER A 173 -0.90 22.77 -0.58
N GLY A 174 -1.96 22.04 -0.24
CA GLY A 174 -3.02 21.75 -1.19
C GLY A 174 -3.82 20.52 -0.77
N TYR A 175 -4.27 19.76 -1.76
CA TYR A 175 -5.12 18.60 -1.55
C TYR A 175 -4.53 17.36 -2.24
N PHE A 176 -4.42 16.26 -1.50
CA PHE A 176 -4.35 14.94 -2.11
C PHE A 176 -5.77 14.52 -2.50
N VAL A 177 -5.97 14.15 -3.76
CA VAL A 177 -7.28 13.74 -4.28
C VAL A 177 -7.17 12.35 -4.88
N LEU A 178 -7.82 11.39 -4.23
CA LEU A 178 -7.90 10.01 -4.69
C LEU A 178 -9.31 9.75 -5.24
N ARG A 179 -9.39 9.45 -6.53
CA ARG A 179 -10.61 8.99 -7.19
C ARG A 179 -10.53 7.48 -7.34
N VAL A 180 -11.57 6.76 -6.95
CA VAL A 180 -11.60 5.29 -6.99
C VAL A 180 -12.91 4.85 -7.62
N SER A 181 -12.86 3.85 -8.50
CA SER A 181 -14.04 3.10 -8.94
C SER A 181 -13.83 1.61 -8.79
N ASN A 182 -14.82 0.93 -8.24
CA ASN A 182 -14.85 -0.51 -8.03
C ASN A 182 -16.14 -1.10 -8.61
N PHE A 183 -15.99 -1.84 -9.70
CA PHE A 183 -17.06 -2.65 -10.30
C PHE A 183 -16.63 -4.11 -10.51
N HIS A 184 -15.43 -4.46 -10.04
CA HIS A 184 -14.74 -5.71 -10.36
C HIS A 184 -14.26 -6.48 -9.12
N ASP A 185 -14.38 -5.90 -7.92
CA ASP A 185 -13.98 -6.50 -6.65
C ASP A 185 -15.12 -6.45 -5.62
N GLY A 186 -15.20 -7.47 -4.75
CA GLY A 186 -16.17 -7.53 -3.66
C GLY A 186 -15.84 -6.62 -2.46
N VAL A 187 -14.66 -5.99 -2.47
CA VAL A 187 -14.16 -5.07 -1.44
C VAL A 187 -13.95 -3.69 -2.04
N GLY A 188 -14.85 -2.77 -1.69
CA GLY A 188 -14.75 -1.38 -2.12
C GLY A 188 -13.93 -0.48 -1.18
N GLY A 189 -13.22 0.47 -1.76
CA GLY A 189 -12.47 1.52 -1.06
C GLY A 189 -10.97 1.24 -0.94
N PRO A 190 -10.17 2.29 -0.65
CA PRO A 190 -8.72 2.18 -0.53
C PRO A 190 -8.33 1.51 0.79
N ILE A 191 -8.18 0.19 0.75
CA ILE A 191 -7.80 -0.64 1.92
C ILE A 191 -6.30 -0.66 2.21
N TYR A 192 -5.48 0.00 1.39
CA TYR A 192 -4.06 0.18 1.62
C TYR A 192 -3.73 1.65 1.87
N PRO A 193 -2.80 1.96 2.79
CA PRO A 193 -2.46 3.35 3.07
C PRO A 193 -1.70 3.96 1.89
N ILE A 194 -2.01 5.22 1.59
CA ILE A 194 -1.13 6.09 0.82
C ILE A 194 0.00 6.52 1.76
N VAL A 195 1.24 6.38 1.32
CA VAL A 195 2.42 6.71 2.13
C VAL A 195 3.20 7.82 1.44
N LEU A 196 3.45 8.90 2.17
CA LEU A 196 4.30 10.02 1.75
C LEU A 196 5.68 9.85 2.38
N GLY A 197 6.74 9.95 1.60
CA GLY A 197 8.10 9.86 2.11
C GLY A 197 9.13 10.27 1.08
N THR A 198 10.40 10.28 1.45
CA THR A 198 11.44 10.50 0.44
C THR A 198 11.44 9.35 -0.56
N GLU A 199 11.61 9.64 -1.84
CA GLU A 199 11.63 8.63 -2.90
C GLU A 199 12.64 7.51 -2.59
N HIS A 200 13.84 7.90 -2.16
CA HIS A 200 14.88 6.96 -1.73
C HIS A 200 14.41 6.06 -0.57
N SER A 201 13.79 6.62 0.47
CA SER A 201 13.29 5.82 1.60
C SER A 201 12.20 4.83 1.17
N LEU A 202 11.28 5.24 0.29
CA LEU A 202 10.20 4.41 -0.19
C LEU A 202 10.70 3.27 -1.09
N LEU A 203 11.69 3.55 -1.96
CA LEU A 203 12.33 2.54 -2.78
C LEU A 203 13.14 1.54 -1.93
N MET A 204 13.83 2.00 -0.89
CA MET A 204 14.54 1.14 0.05
C MET A 204 13.60 0.25 0.86
N ASP A 205 12.48 0.78 1.36
CA ASP A 205 11.44 -0.02 2.03
C ASP A 205 10.86 -1.08 1.08
N ALA A 206 10.54 -0.71 -0.16
CA ALA A 206 10.06 -1.65 -1.17
C ALA A 206 11.10 -2.76 -1.47
N ARG A 207 12.39 -2.41 -1.61
CA ARG A 207 13.47 -3.37 -1.83
C ARG A 207 13.69 -4.30 -0.64
N ALA A 208 13.62 -3.78 0.59
CA ALA A 208 13.76 -4.57 1.80
C ALA A 208 12.61 -5.59 1.97
N ARG A 209 11.37 -5.17 1.69
CA ARG A 209 10.20 -6.06 1.66
C ARG A 209 10.38 -7.17 0.63
N ARG A 210 10.73 -6.81 -0.60
CA ARG A 210 11.01 -7.78 -1.68
C ARG A 210 12.12 -8.76 -1.29
N SER A 211 13.17 -8.29 -0.64
CA SER A 211 14.28 -9.16 -0.18
C SER A 211 13.81 -10.14 0.90
N THR A 212 12.94 -9.70 1.81
CA THR A 212 12.33 -10.54 2.83
C THR A 212 11.43 -11.61 2.20
N ASP A 213 10.62 -11.23 1.21
CA ASP A 213 9.76 -12.18 0.52
C ASP A 213 10.56 -13.24 -0.24
N PHE A 214 11.65 -12.85 -0.92
CA PHE A 214 12.55 -13.80 -1.60
C PHE A 214 13.30 -14.71 -0.61
N LEU A 215 13.65 -14.21 0.57
CA LEU A 215 14.22 -15.03 1.63
C LEU A 215 13.22 -16.10 2.09
N ILE A 216 11.97 -15.71 2.35
CA ILE A 216 10.89 -16.63 2.73
C ILE A 216 10.63 -17.65 1.60
N LEU A 217 10.58 -17.19 0.35
CA LEU A 217 10.42 -18.06 -0.82
C LEU A 217 11.55 -19.10 -0.90
N GLY A 218 12.80 -18.68 -0.68
CA GLY A 218 13.95 -19.57 -0.64
C GLY A 218 13.84 -20.63 0.46
N VAL A 219 13.44 -20.23 1.66
CA VAL A 219 13.22 -21.15 2.79
C VAL A 219 12.12 -22.18 2.47
N LEU A 220 11.00 -21.73 1.90
CA LEU A 220 9.90 -22.63 1.49
C LEU A 220 10.35 -23.65 0.42
N LEU A 221 11.12 -23.19 -0.57
CA LEU A 221 11.62 -24.06 -1.63
C LEU A 221 12.62 -25.11 -1.11
N ILE A 222 13.54 -24.70 -0.23
CA ILE A 222 14.48 -25.63 0.43
C ILE A 222 13.72 -26.67 1.24
N MET A 223 12.71 -26.25 2.01
CA MET A 223 11.88 -27.18 2.78
C MET A 223 11.11 -28.15 1.88
N ALA A 224 10.56 -27.67 0.75
CA ALA A 224 9.88 -28.52 -0.21
C ALA A 224 10.81 -29.58 -0.81
N LEU A 225 11.99 -29.18 -1.28
CA LEU A 225 12.99 -30.09 -1.86
C LEU A 225 13.52 -31.09 -0.84
N TYR A 226 13.78 -30.65 0.40
CA TYR A 226 14.24 -31.53 1.48
C TYR A 226 13.23 -32.65 1.78
N HIS A 227 11.94 -32.30 1.92
CA HIS A 227 10.90 -33.28 2.21
C HIS A 227 10.59 -34.19 1.02
N LEU A 228 10.74 -33.70 -0.21
CA LEU A 228 10.66 -34.55 -1.40
C LEU A 228 11.81 -35.58 -1.43
N GLY A 229 13.01 -35.18 -1.02
CA GLY A 229 14.16 -36.07 -0.87
C GLY A 229 13.99 -37.11 0.25
N LEU A 230 13.32 -36.77 1.35
CA LEU A 230 12.96 -37.75 2.38
C LEU A 230 11.91 -38.75 1.87
N PHE A 231 10.90 -38.28 1.16
CA PHE A 231 9.86 -39.13 0.58
C PHE A 231 10.44 -40.11 -0.45
N SER A 232 11.40 -39.69 -1.29
CA SER A 232 12.01 -40.59 -2.27
C SER A 232 12.81 -41.73 -1.63
N GLN A 233 13.38 -41.51 -0.43
CA GLN A 233 14.07 -42.54 0.34
C GLN A 233 13.10 -43.46 1.11
N ARG A 234 11.93 -42.94 1.51
CA ARG A 234 10.92 -43.68 2.26
C ARG A 234 9.51 -43.34 1.78
N THR A 235 9.11 -43.98 0.68
CA THR A 235 7.82 -43.74 0.02
C THR A 235 6.60 -44.16 0.85
N SER A 236 6.79 -44.88 1.96
CA SER A 236 5.73 -45.18 2.93
C SER A 236 5.34 -43.97 3.79
N ASP A 237 6.22 -42.97 3.93
CA ASP A 237 5.95 -41.76 4.71
C ASP A 237 5.27 -40.68 3.86
N ARG A 238 3.96 -40.83 3.64
CA ARG A 238 3.16 -39.87 2.87
C ARG A 238 3.12 -38.48 3.49
N SER A 239 3.42 -38.32 4.78
CA SER A 239 3.44 -37.02 5.45
C SER A 239 4.52 -36.11 4.87
N ALA A 240 5.69 -36.67 4.54
CA ALA A 240 6.77 -35.92 3.90
C ALA A 240 6.35 -35.37 2.52
N LEU A 241 5.63 -36.17 1.72
CA LEU A 241 5.11 -35.72 0.42
C LEU A 241 4.11 -34.57 0.57
N TRP A 242 3.14 -34.69 1.48
CA TRP A 242 2.13 -33.64 1.69
C TRP A 242 2.76 -32.34 2.18
N PHE A 243 3.76 -32.41 3.06
CA PHE A 243 4.47 -31.23 3.51
C PHE A 243 5.28 -30.58 2.38
N ALA A 244 5.93 -31.36 1.52
CA ALA A 244 6.64 -30.84 0.36
C ALA A 244 5.70 -30.09 -0.59
N LEU A 245 4.54 -30.69 -0.92
CA LEU A 245 3.53 -30.10 -1.78
C LEU A 245 2.93 -28.84 -1.19
N PHE A 246 2.64 -28.83 0.11
CA PHE A 246 2.15 -27.65 0.81
C PHE A 246 3.13 -26.47 0.67
N ASN A 247 4.41 -26.69 0.96
CA ASN A 247 5.42 -25.64 0.83
C ASN A 247 5.58 -25.15 -0.62
N ALA A 248 5.54 -26.06 -1.60
CA ALA A 248 5.59 -25.71 -3.01
C ALA A 248 4.37 -24.85 -3.44
N VAL A 249 3.16 -25.19 -2.97
CA VAL A 249 1.95 -24.40 -3.24
C VAL A 249 2.03 -23.02 -2.61
N ILE A 250 2.53 -22.90 -1.38
CA ILE A 250 2.71 -21.59 -0.74
C ILE A 250 3.76 -20.75 -1.48
N ALA A 251 4.89 -21.35 -1.87
CA ALA A 251 5.92 -20.68 -2.68
C ALA A 251 5.37 -20.21 -4.03
N LEU A 252 4.61 -21.06 -4.72
CA LEU A 252 3.95 -20.71 -5.98
C LEU A 252 2.94 -19.57 -5.78
N ARG A 253 2.12 -19.65 -4.73
CA ARG A 253 1.16 -18.59 -4.38
C ARG A 253 1.87 -17.26 -4.14
N MET A 254 3.00 -17.24 -3.43
CA MET A 254 3.78 -16.01 -3.19
C MET A 254 4.25 -15.40 -4.52
N LEU A 255 4.81 -16.21 -5.43
CA LEU A 255 5.26 -15.74 -6.75
C LEU A 255 4.13 -15.14 -7.59
N LEU A 256 2.93 -15.73 -7.52
CA LEU A 256 1.77 -15.28 -8.29
C LEU A 256 1.07 -14.06 -7.66
N THR A 257 1.08 -13.93 -6.34
CA THR A 257 0.32 -12.88 -5.63
C THR A 257 1.10 -11.58 -5.49
N GLU A 258 2.41 -11.64 -5.24
CA GLU A 258 3.24 -10.45 -4.98
C GLU A 258 3.76 -9.78 -6.27
N LYS A 259 3.23 -10.16 -7.43
CA LYS A 259 3.38 -9.49 -8.74
C LYS A 259 4.82 -9.13 -9.16
N TYR A 260 5.82 -9.85 -8.67
CA TYR A 260 7.21 -9.70 -9.11
C TYR A 260 7.35 -9.80 -10.63
N ILE A 261 6.49 -10.59 -11.28
CA ILE A 261 6.45 -10.75 -12.74
C ILE A 261 6.03 -9.43 -13.43
N GLN A 262 5.04 -8.72 -12.90
CA GLN A 262 4.54 -7.48 -13.50
C GLN A 262 5.54 -6.33 -13.33
N GLU A 263 6.28 -6.31 -12.22
CA GLU A 263 7.38 -5.36 -12.02
C GLU A 263 8.58 -5.66 -12.93
N ALA A 264 8.87 -6.94 -13.21
CA ALA A 264 9.95 -7.35 -14.11
C ALA A 264 9.59 -7.17 -15.59
N PHE A 265 8.31 -7.30 -15.95
CA PHE A 265 7.76 -7.16 -17.29
C PHE A 265 6.57 -6.20 -17.28
N PRO A 266 6.81 -4.88 -17.19
CA PRO A 266 5.74 -3.89 -17.20
C PRO A 266 4.98 -3.98 -18.53
N VAL A 267 3.66 -4.13 -18.46
CA VAL A 267 2.78 -4.01 -19.62
C VAL A 267 2.83 -2.54 -20.07
N PRO A 268 3.05 -2.24 -21.37
CA PRO A 268 3.11 -0.87 -21.84
C PRO A 268 1.83 -0.09 -21.48
N ASP A 269 1.99 1.17 -21.08
CA ASP A 269 0.88 2.05 -20.76
C ASP A 269 -0.09 2.09 -21.95
N VAL A 270 -1.35 1.71 -21.71
CA VAL A 270 -2.42 1.89 -22.69
C VAL A 270 -2.78 3.37 -22.66
N THR A 271 -2.15 4.15 -23.55
CA THR A 271 -2.42 5.58 -23.77
C THR A 271 -3.82 5.79 -24.34
#